data_AF-A0A951ELV2-F1
#
_entry.id   AF-A0A951ELV2-F1
#
_cell.length_a   1.000
_cell.length_b   1.000
_cell.length_c   1.000
_cell.angle_alpha   90.00
_cell.angle_beta   90.00
_cell.angle_gamma   90.00
#
_symmetry.space_group_name_H-M   'P 1'
#
loop_
_entity.id
_entity.type
_entity.pdbx_description
1 polymer ?
#
loop_
_entity_poly.entity_id
_entity_poly.type
_entity_poly.pdbx_seq_one_letter_code
_entity_poly.pdbx_strand_id
1 'polypeptide(L)'
;TVEIIDEFVNVPGIDAIAIGPNDLSGTAGLLRQLDHPTVRTALDKIIEAGARHKVPVFLGVNTPASAQRDLVARGVRILTVTSDLELLAGASRDALRATRDALK
;
A
#
# COMPACT_ATOMS: atom_id res chain seq x y z
N THR A 1 9.30 14.03 6.10
CA THR A 1 8.57 13.07 6.96
C THR A 1 9.33 11.78 7.15
N VAL A 2 9.74 11.07 6.10
CA VAL A 2 10.45 9.78 6.23
C VAL A 2 11.75 9.87 7.04
N GLU A 3 12.50 10.97 6.92
CA GLU A 3 13.77 11.18 7.62
C GLU A 3 13.65 11.25 9.15
N ILE A 4 12.49 11.66 9.65
CA ILE A 4 12.21 11.84 11.08
C ILE A 4 11.12 10.86 11.57
N ILE A 5 10.95 9.74 10.87
CA ILE A 5 9.86 8.79 11.15
C ILE A 5 9.92 8.23 12.58
N ASP A 6 11.12 7.96 13.11
CA ASP A 6 11.26 7.45 14.48
C ASP A 6 10.78 8.46 15.53
N GLU A 7 10.91 9.77 15.28
CA GLU A 7 10.38 10.80 16.18
C GLU A 7 8.85 10.83 16.15
N PHE A 8 8.26 10.74 14.95
CA PHE A 8 6.80 10.70 14.79
C PHE A 8 6.19 9.49 15.48
N VAL A 9 6.75 8.30 15.28
CA VAL A 9 6.16 7.06 15.80
C VAL A 9 6.14 7.02 17.33
N ASN A 10 6.98 7.81 18.00
CA ASN A 10 7.03 7.93 19.46
C ASN A 10 6.11 9.02 20.03
N VAL A 11 5.40 9.78 19.19
CA VAL A 11 4.46 10.80 19.68
C VAL A 11 3.30 10.12 20.43
N PRO A 12 3.01 10.52 21.69
CA PRO A 12 1.91 9.94 22.45
C PRO A 12 0.57 10.04 21.71
N GLY A 13 -0.16 8.93 21.64
CA GLY A 13 -1.47 8.85 20.99
C GLY A 13 -1.45 8.45 19.52
N ILE A 14 -0.29 8.11 18.94
CA ILE A 14 -0.21 7.51 17.60
C ILE A 14 -0.31 5.98 17.71
N ASP A 15 -1.41 5.42 17.22
CA ASP A 15 -1.68 3.98 17.28
C ASP A 15 -1.27 3.20 16.02
N ALA A 16 -1.08 3.90 14.89
CA ALA A 16 -0.72 3.27 13.61
C ALA A 16 -0.07 4.27 12.64
N ILE A 17 0.71 3.74 11.70
CA ILE A 17 1.28 4.51 10.58
C ILE A 17 0.50 4.19 9.31
N ALA A 18 -0.17 5.19 8.73
CA ALA A 18 -0.83 5.07 7.44
C ALA A 18 0.08 5.57 6.32
N ILE A 19 0.35 4.71 5.34
CA ILE A 19 1.17 5.05 4.18
C ILE A 19 0.29 5.06 2.94
N GLY A 20 0.34 6.15 2.17
CA GLY A 20 -0.18 6.22 0.80
C GLY A 20 0.95 6.10 -0.21
N PRO A 21 1.22 4.91 -0.80
CA PRO A 21 2.31 4.75 -1.77
C PRO A 21 2.22 5.68 -2.98
N ASN A 22 1.02 6.01 -3.44
CA ASN A 22 0.84 6.96 -4.54
C ASN A 22 1.33 8.37 -4.14
N ASP A 23 0.92 8.89 -2.98
CA ASP A 23 1.34 10.21 -2.50
C ASP A 23 2.83 10.24 -2.14
N LEU A 24 3.34 9.14 -1.57
CA LEU A 24 4.77 8.96 -1.30
C LEU A 24 5.58 9.05 -2.61
N SER A 25 5.14 8.35 -3.66
CA SER A 25 5.78 8.39 -4.97
C SER A 25 5.66 9.78 -5.64
N GLY A 26 4.51 10.45 -5.48
CA GLY A 26 4.28 11.80 -5.99
C GLY A 26 5.21 12.82 -5.34
N THR A 27 5.38 12.73 -4.01
CA THR A 27 6.30 13.58 -3.24
C THR A 27 7.75 13.41 -3.70
N ALA A 28 8.13 12.21 -4.14
CA ALA A 28 9.45 11.92 -4.69
C ALA A 28 9.62 12.34 -6.17
N GLY A 29 8.60 12.97 -6.79
CA GLY A 29 8.61 13.30 -8.23
C GLY A 29 8.44 12.09 -9.15
N LEU A 30 8.02 10.95 -8.61
CA LEU A 30 7.98 9.64 -9.25
C LEU A 30 6.56 9.06 -9.23
N LEU A 31 5.56 9.90 -9.52
CA LEU A 31 4.15 9.57 -9.36
C LEU A 31 3.79 8.21 -9.98
N ARG A 32 3.28 7.31 -9.14
CA ARG A 32 2.88 5.92 -9.45
C ARG A 32 4.01 4.98 -9.90
N GLN A 33 5.27 5.39 -9.79
CA GLN A 33 6.43 4.52 -10.00
C GLN A 33 6.80 3.81 -8.68
N LEU A 34 5.90 2.96 -8.18
CA LEU A 34 6.03 2.34 -6.85
C LEU A 34 7.26 1.42 -6.72
N ASP A 35 7.72 0.84 -7.83
CA ASP A 35 8.90 -0.01 -7.88
C ASP A 35 10.22 0.76 -7.95
N HIS A 36 10.18 2.09 -8.10
CA HIS A 36 11.40 2.89 -8.18
C HIS A 36 12.20 2.76 -6.87
N PRO A 37 13.54 2.57 -6.92
CA PRO A 37 14.37 2.34 -5.73
C PRO A 37 14.18 3.37 -4.62
N THR A 38 14.02 4.64 -4.99
CA THR A 38 13.72 5.74 -4.04
C THR A 38 12.41 5.52 -3.27
N VAL A 39 11.35 5.12 -3.96
CA VAL A 39 10.02 4.90 -3.36
C VAL A 39 10.05 3.66 -2.49
N ARG A 40 10.67 2.57 -2.97
CA ARG A 40 10.86 1.34 -2.20
C ARG A 40 11.67 1.59 -0.93
N THR A 41 12.81 2.25 -1.04
CA THR A 41 13.66 2.60 0.12
C THR A 41 12.89 3.44 1.14
N ALA A 42 12.07 4.39 0.69
CA ALA A 42 11.25 5.20 1.58
C ALA A 42 10.17 4.36 2.29
N LEU A 43 9.48 3.48 1.55
CA LEU A 43 8.50 2.56 2.10
C LEU A 43 9.14 1.61 3.13
N ASP A 44 10.31 1.06 2.81
CA ASP A 44 11.06 0.13 3.65
C ASP A 44 11.44 0.79 4.99
N LYS A 45 11.97 2.03 4.94
CA LYS A 45 12.28 2.80 6.15
C LYS A 45 11.08 2.98 7.08
N ILE A 46 9.89 3.26 6.52
CA ILE A 46 8.67 3.44 7.31
C ILE A 46 8.22 2.11 7.93
N ILE A 47 8.25 1.03 7.15
CA ILE A 47 7.88 -0.32 7.63
C ILE A 47 8.81 -0.75 8.77
N GLU A 48 10.12 -0.55 8.60
CA GLU A 48 11.11 -0.86 9.62
C GLU A 48 10.94 -0.02 10.88
N ALA A 49 10.61 1.27 10.76
CA ALA A 49 10.32 2.12 11.91
C ALA A 49 9.10 1.61 12.69
N GLY A 50 7.99 1.30 12.01
CA GLY A 50 6.82 0.70 12.63
C GLY A 50 7.16 -0.62 13.34
N ALA A 51 7.95 -1.48 12.71
CA ALA A 51 8.40 -2.74 13.31
C ALA A 51 9.26 -2.52 14.57
N ARG A 52 10.25 -1.60 14.52
CA ARG A 52 11.13 -1.28 15.66
C ARG A 52 10.35 -0.77 16.87
N HIS A 53 9.40 0.14 16.64
CA HIS A 53 8.61 0.77 17.71
C HIS A 53 7.32 0.01 18.03
N LYS A 54 7.08 -1.14 17.40
CA LYS A 54 5.87 -1.97 17.56
C LYS A 54 4.57 -1.22 17.26
N VAL A 55 4.62 -0.28 16.32
CA VAL A 55 3.45 0.45 15.81
C VAL A 55 3.02 -0.16 14.48
N PRO A 56 1.77 -0.63 14.35
CA PRO A 56 1.29 -1.28 13.14
C PRO A 56 1.32 -0.33 11.94
N VAL A 57 1.71 -0.86 10.79
CA VAL A 57 1.70 -0.14 9.52
C VAL A 57 0.48 -0.55 8.70
N PHE A 58 -0.19 0.47 8.14
CA PHE A 58 -1.23 0.38 7.14
C PHE A 58 -0.68 0.76 5.76
N LEU A 59 -0.85 -0.12 4.78
CA LEU A 59 -0.51 0.14 3.39
C LEU A 59 -1.76 0.45 2.56
N GLY A 60 -1.96 1.72 2.21
CA GLY A 60 -3.16 2.26 1.57
C GLY A 60 -3.31 1.99 0.07
N VAL A 61 -2.74 0.90 -0.44
CA VAL A 61 -2.93 0.45 -1.84
C VAL A 61 -3.26 -1.02 -1.86
N ASN A 62 -4.05 -1.42 -2.85
CA ASN A 62 -4.26 -2.83 -3.13
C ASN A 62 -2.91 -3.48 -3.41
N THR A 63 -2.58 -4.48 -2.60
CA THR A 63 -1.37 -5.29 -2.78
C THR A 63 -1.78 -6.68 -3.29
N PRO A 64 -1.15 -7.17 -4.38
CA PRO A 64 -1.36 -8.54 -4.84
C PRO A 64 -1.22 -9.55 -3.70
N ALA A 65 -2.11 -10.53 -3.65
CA ALA A 65 -2.10 -11.56 -2.61
C ALA A 65 -0.74 -12.27 -2.47
N SER A 66 0.01 -12.42 -3.57
CA SER A 66 1.35 -12.99 -3.59
C SER A 66 2.39 -12.21 -2.77
N ALA A 67 2.21 -10.90 -2.59
CA ALA A 67 3.12 -10.05 -1.83
C ALA A 67 2.67 -9.82 -0.37
N GLN A 68 1.43 -10.14 -0.01
CA GLN A 68 0.89 -9.87 1.32
C GLN A 68 1.64 -10.64 2.44
N ARG A 69 2.06 -11.88 2.17
CA ARG A 69 2.83 -12.67 3.15
C ARG A 69 4.15 -11.98 3.53
N ASP A 70 4.88 -11.45 2.55
CA ASP A 70 6.13 -10.73 2.78
C ASP A 70 5.88 -9.45 3.59
N LEU A 71 4.88 -8.66 3.21
CA LEU A 71 4.51 -7.44 3.95
C LEU A 71 4.17 -7.73 5.42
N VAL A 72 3.41 -8.79 5.70
CA VAL A 72 3.09 -9.21 7.06
C VAL A 72 4.35 -9.62 7.82
N ALA A 73 5.24 -10.39 7.19
CA ALA A 73 6.52 -10.77 7.81
C ALA A 73 7.38 -9.55 8.17
N ARG A 74 7.28 -8.47 7.39
CA ARG A 74 8.00 -7.20 7.60
C ARG A 74 7.37 -6.25 8.61
N GLY A 75 6.18 -6.53 9.12
CA GLY A 75 5.54 -5.71 10.18
C GLY A 75 4.28 -4.96 9.75
N VAL A 76 3.86 -5.06 8.48
CA VAL A 76 2.57 -4.51 8.03
C VAL A 76 1.43 -5.33 8.68
N ARG A 77 0.41 -4.65 9.18
CA ARG A 77 -0.71 -5.29 9.91
C ARG A 77 -2.09 -4.92 9.37
N ILE A 78 -2.19 -3.80 8.66
CA ILE A 78 -3.43 -3.36 8.03
C ILE A 78 -3.17 -3.33 6.52
N LEU A 79 -3.90 -4.16 5.77
CA LEU A 79 -3.71 -4.36 4.34
C LEU A 79 -5.00 -4.05 3.59
N THR A 80 -4.89 -3.26 2.51
CA THR A 80 -5.99 -3.08 1.57
C THR A 80 -6.01 -4.25 0.59
N VAL A 81 -7.12 -5.00 0.57
CA VAL A 81 -7.31 -6.16 -0.32
C VAL A 81 -7.87 -5.74 -1.68
N THR A 82 -8.77 -4.77 -1.71
CA THR A 82 -9.37 -4.19 -2.92
C THR A 82 -10.17 -2.93 -2.55
N SER A 83 -10.73 -2.24 -3.53
CA SER A 83 -11.74 -1.20 -3.34
C SER A 83 -13.07 -1.60 -3.98
N ASP A 84 -14.15 -1.00 -3.52
CA ASP A 84 -15.48 -1.13 -4.12
C ASP A 84 -15.47 -0.75 -5.61
N LEU A 85 -14.75 0.31 -5.99
CA LEU A 85 -14.60 0.75 -7.37
C LEU A 85 -13.84 -0.28 -8.21
N GLU A 86 -12.78 -0.89 -7.67
CA GLU A 86 -12.04 -1.97 -8.36
C GLU A 86 -12.93 -3.20 -8.58
N LEU A 87 -13.69 -3.60 -7.56
CA LEU A 87 -14.64 -4.70 -7.64
C LEU A 87 -15.72 -4.43 -8.70
N LEU A 88 -16.36 -3.26 -8.66
CA LEU A 88 -17.40 -2.87 -9.60
C LEU A 88 -16.86 -2.81 -11.03
N ALA A 89 -15.71 -2.18 -11.23
CA ALA A 89 -15.09 -2.05 -12.55
C ALA A 89 -14.65 -3.43 -13.09
N GLY A 90 -14.11 -4.30 -12.23
CA GLY A 90 -13.74 -5.67 -12.57
C GLY A 90 -14.93 -6.49 -13.04
N ALA A 91 -15.97 -6.60 -12.20
CA ALA A 91 -17.17 -7.35 -12.50
C ALA A 91 -17.89 -6.82 -13.77
N SER A 92 -17.93 -5.50 -13.95
CA SER A 92 -18.52 -4.87 -15.15
C SER A 92 -17.78 -5.26 -16.42
N ARG A 93 -16.44 -5.26 -16.40
CA ARG A 93 -15.62 -5.71 -17.55
C ARG A 93 -15.83 -7.18 -17.86
N ASP A 94 -15.93 -8.02 -16.83
CA ASP A 94 -16.14 -9.45 -16.99
C ASP A 94 -17.51 -9.77 -17.59
N ALA A 95 -18.58 -9.13 -17.11
CA ALA A 95 -19.91 -9.27 -17.67
C ALA A 95 -19.98 -8.85 -19.14
N LEU A 96 -19.38 -7.70 -19.50
CA LEU A 96 -19.33 -7.23 -20.89
C LEU A 96 -18.54 -8.18 -21.80
N ARG A 97 -17.43 -8.75 -21.31
CA ARG A 97 -16.63 -9.71 -22.06
C ARG A 97 -17.43 -10.98 -22.34
N ALA A 98 -18.05 -11.56 -21.32
CA ALA A 98 -18.87 -12.76 -21.47
C ALA A 98 -20.00 -12.58 -22.49
N THR A 99 -20.72 -11.45 -22.45
CA THR A 99 -21.77 -11.15 -23.43
C THR A 99 -21.22 -11.00 -24.85
N ARG A 100 -20.06 -10.34 -25.03
CA ARG A 100 -19.45 -10.18 -26.36
C ARG A 100 -18.97 -11.49 -26.95
N ASP A 101 -18.43 -12.38 -26.13
CA ASP A 101 -17.93 -13.68 -26.58
C ASP A 101 -19.08 -14.62 -26.97
N ALA A 102 -20.24 -14.52 -26.31
CA ALA A 102 -21.43 -15.31 -26.65
C ALA A 102 -22.18 -14.84 -27.91
N LEU A 103 -21.96 -13.59 -28.35
CA LEU A 103 -22.61 -13.00 -29.53
C LEU A 103 -21.74 -13.07 -30.81
N LYS A 104 -20.53 -13.61 -30.72
CA LYS A 104 -19.66 -13.92 -31.86
C LYS A 104 -19.85 -15.36 -32.29
#